data_AF-A0A6C0HZ32-F1
#
_entry.id   AF-A0A6C0HZ32-F1
#
_cell.length_a   1.000
_cell.length_b   1.000
_cell.length_c   1.000
_cell.angle_alpha   90.00
_cell.angle_beta   90.00
_cell.angle_gamma   90.00
#
_symmetry.space_group_name_H-M   'P 1'
#
loop_
_entity.id
_entity.type
_entity.pdbx_description
1 polymer ?
#
loop_
_entity_poly.entity_id
_entity_poly.type
_entity_poly.pdbx_seq_one_letter_code
_entity_poly.pdbx_strand_id
1 'polypeptide(L)'
;MSSRKFTRYNLYKIKRELSNAFDKEMELFNKHLHIYSIAFKRYKKMRNKCSHLLKYRSTLYDEYYCELDRDDPKRELIHKKISKISNLLKNAEHDAEVLHFELDILENNYEIHWLGYNKLDKKIESFISINEKNSKIRHVTKKKAKIIEDNGCSICLDNHKITGMVTTSCGHTFGKSCFEKTMKFNYYENNTICCPLCRKNNLEFAIYR
;
A
#
# COMPACT_ATOMS: atom_id res chain seq x y z
N MET A 1 -26.47 0.76 -27.14
CA MET A 1 -25.52 1.04 -26.03
C MET A 1 -25.08 2.50 -26.15
N SER A 2 -25.63 3.37 -25.30
CA SER A 2 -25.34 4.81 -25.34
C SER A 2 -23.92 5.08 -24.84
N SER A 3 -23.03 5.56 -25.72
CA SER A 3 -21.68 5.97 -25.34
C SER A 3 -21.79 7.13 -24.34
N ARG A 4 -21.49 6.89 -23.06
CA ARG A 4 -21.46 7.96 -22.05
C ARG A 4 -20.47 9.01 -22.53
N LYS A 5 -20.97 10.17 -22.98
CA LYS A 5 -20.12 11.30 -23.37
C LYS A 5 -19.29 11.69 -22.14
N PHE A 6 -17.98 11.48 -22.24
CA PHE A 6 -16.99 11.94 -21.27
C PHE A 6 -16.96 13.48 -21.32
N THR A 7 -17.83 14.13 -20.57
CA THR A 7 -17.75 15.58 -20.37
C THR A 7 -16.67 15.89 -19.34
N ARG A 8 -16.00 17.03 -19.49
CA ARG A 8 -14.98 17.55 -18.55
C ARG A 8 -15.45 17.55 -17.09
N TYR A 9 -16.73 17.87 -16.87
CA TYR A 9 -17.37 17.84 -15.55
C TYR A 9 -17.40 16.43 -14.95
N ASN A 10 -17.70 15.41 -15.76
CA ASN A 10 -17.74 14.01 -15.30
C ASN A 10 -16.36 13.50 -14.90
N LEU A 11 -15.30 13.88 -15.62
CA LEU A 11 -13.92 13.47 -15.28
C LEU A 11 -13.43 14.08 -13.97
N TYR A 12 -13.68 15.38 -13.74
CA TYR A 12 -13.30 16.03 -12.48
C TYR A 12 -14.06 15.42 -11.29
N LYS A 13 -15.36 15.20 -11.45
CA LYS A 13 -16.20 14.57 -10.43
C LYS A 13 -15.73 13.15 -10.10
N ILE A 14 -15.52 12.31 -11.13
CA ILE A 14 -15.01 10.94 -10.96
C ILE A 14 -13.63 10.94 -10.29
N LYS A 15 -12.72 11.84 -10.70
CA LYS A 15 -11.39 11.94 -10.09
C LYS A 15 -11.50 12.30 -8.60
N ARG A 16 -12.33 13.29 -8.24
CA ARG A 16 -12.53 13.68 -6.84
C ARG A 16 -13.14 12.55 -6.01
N GLU A 17 -14.14 11.86 -6.54
CA GLU A 17 -14.76 10.71 -5.88
C GLU A 17 -13.77 9.57 -5.67
N LEU A 18 -12.92 9.28 -6.65
CA LEU A 18 -11.87 8.25 -6.52
C LEU A 18 -10.78 8.65 -5.53
N SER A 19 -10.36 9.92 -5.53
CA SER A 19 -9.38 10.44 -4.57
C SER A 19 -9.90 10.32 -3.13
N ASN A 20 -11.13 10.79 -2.88
CA ASN A 20 -11.74 10.69 -1.56
C ASN A 20 -11.91 9.24 -1.10
N ALA A 21 -12.26 8.34 -2.03
CA ALA A 21 -12.34 6.91 -1.73
C ALA A 21 -10.96 6.34 -1.39
N PHE A 22 -9.90 6.80 -2.07
CA PHE A 22 -8.53 6.35 -1.84
C PHE A 22 -8.00 6.79 -0.48
N ASP A 23 -8.22 8.06 -0.12
CA ASP A 23 -7.83 8.58 1.18
C ASP A 23 -8.52 7.79 2.31
N LYS A 24 -9.79 7.46 2.13
CA LYS A 24 -10.55 6.63 3.09
C LYS A 24 -10.00 5.20 3.21
N GLU A 25 -9.69 4.54 2.08
CA GLU A 25 -9.07 3.19 2.11
C GLU A 25 -7.67 3.22 2.74
N MET A 26 -6.89 4.26 2.45
CA MET A 26 -5.56 4.47 3.03
C MET A 26 -5.63 4.66 4.55
N GLU A 27 -6.60 5.44 5.04
CA GLU A 27 -6.82 5.63 6.48
C GLU A 27 -7.15 4.30 7.18
N LEU A 28 -8.06 3.51 6.58
CA LEU A 28 -8.42 2.18 7.10
C LEU A 28 -7.21 1.25 7.13
N PHE A 29 -6.44 1.18 6.03
CA PHE A 29 -5.22 0.39 5.93
C PHE A 29 -4.21 0.74 7.03
N ASN A 30 -3.92 2.03 7.22
CA ASN A 30 -2.98 2.50 8.25
C ASN A 30 -3.45 2.19 9.67
N LYS A 31 -4.76 2.34 9.93
CA LYS A 31 -5.36 1.96 11.20
C LYS A 31 -5.18 0.46 11.50
N HIS A 32 -5.43 -0.40 10.51
CA HIS A 32 -5.25 -1.85 10.65
C HIS A 32 -3.78 -2.23 10.86
N LEU A 33 -2.86 -1.63 10.10
CA LEU A 33 -1.42 -1.83 10.26
C LEU A 33 -0.95 -1.47 11.68
N HIS A 34 -1.46 -0.37 12.23
CA HIS A 34 -1.15 0.05 13.60
C HIS A 34 -1.63 -0.98 14.64
N ILE A 35 -2.89 -1.41 14.55
CA ILE A 35 -3.48 -2.41 15.45
C ILE A 35 -2.69 -3.73 15.38
N TYR A 36 -2.40 -4.21 14.17
CA TYR A 36 -1.59 -5.41 13.95
C TYR A 36 -0.22 -5.29 14.63
N SER A 37 0.47 -4.16 14.46
CA SER A 37 1.80 -3.95 15.06
C SER A 37 1.80 -4.03 16.59
N ILE A 38 0.72 -3.58 17.25
CA ILE A 38 0.55 -3.65 18.70
C ILE A 38 0.28 -5.08 19.15
N ALA A 39 -0.64 -5.77 18.46
CA ALA A 39 -0.96 -7.18 18.74
C ALA A 39 0.29 -8.06 18.61
N PHE A 40 1.08 -7.84 17.56
CA PHE A 40 2.30 -8.61 17.30
C PHE A 40 3.34 -8.44 18.41
N LYS A 41 3.53 -7.22 18.92
CA LYS A 41 4.41 -6.97 20.07
C LYS A 41 3.93 -7.71 21.33
N ARG A 42 2.62 -7.74 21.59
CA ARG A 42 2.04 -8.48 22.73
C ARG A 42 2.26 -9.98 22.59
N TYR A 43 1.98 -10.54 21.42
CA TYR A 43 2.24 -11.94 21.11
C TYR A 43 3.72 -12.31 21.33
N LYS A 44 4.64 -11.52 20.78
CA LYS A 44 6.09 -11.74 20.95
C LYS A 44 6.51 -11.73 22.42
N LYS A 45 5.98 -10.78 23.20
CA LYS A 45 6.24 -10.72 24.65
C LYS A 45 5.73 -11.98 25.36
N MET A 46 4.55 -12.48 24.99
CA MET A 46 3.99 -13.69 25.58
C MET A 46 4.80 -14.94 25.21
N ARG A 47 5.17 -15.10 23.95
CA ARG A 47 6.06 -16.20 23.50
C ARG A 47 7.39 -16.22 24.24
N ASN A 48 8.01 -15.05 24.44
CA ASN A 48 9.23 -14.95 25.24
C ASN A 48 9.01 -15.41 26.69
N LYS A 49 7.88 -15.03 27.31
CA LYS A 49 7.51 -15.50 28.64
C LYS A 49 7.38 -17.03 28.69
N CYS A 50 6.73 -17.66 27.71
CA CYS A 50 6.65 -19.12 27.63
C CYS A 50 8.04 -19.75 27.53
N SER A 51 8.90 -19.23 26.66
CA SER A 51 10.28 -19.72 26.52
C SER A 51 11.06 -19.64 27.83
N HIS A 52 10.97 -18.52 28.56
CA HIS A 52 11.63 -18.36 29.86
C HIS A 52 11.09 -19.33 30.91
N LEU A 53 9.77 -19.50 31.00
CA LEU A 53 9.15 -20.45 31.94
C LEU A 53 9.55 -21.90 31.63
N LEU A 54 9.58 -22.28 30.35
CA LEU A 54 9.99 -23.61 29.91
C LEU A 54 11.46 -23.87 30.27
N LYS A 55 12.35 -22.90 30.00
CA LYS A 55 13.77 -22.99 30.38
C LYS A 55 13.93 -23.14 31.89
N TYR A 56 13.26 -22.29 32.67
CA TYR A 56 13.35 -22.34 34.14
C TYR A 56 12.80 -23.65 34.72
N ARG A 57 11.69 -24.16 34.17
CA ARG A 57 11.16 -25.48 34.55
C ARG A 57 12.16 -26.59 34.28
N SER A 58 12.80 -26.57 33.10
CA SER A 58 13.77 -27.60 32.69
C SER A 58 14.99 -27.58 33.62
N THR A 59 15.57 -26.39 33.87
CA THR A 59 16.64 -26.21 34.87
C THR A 59 16.25 -26.76 36.25
N LEU A 60 15.05 -26.44 36.77
CA LEU A 60 14.59 -26.98 38.06
C LEU A 60 14.49 -28.51 38.09
N TYR A 61 14.12 -29.12 36.96
CA TYR A 61 14.00 -30.56 36.86
C TYR A 61 15.39 -31.21 36.72
N ASP A 62 16.13 -30.81 35.71
CA ASP A 62 17.39 -31.44 35.29
C ASP A 62 18.50 -31.21 36.33
N GLU A 63 18.67 -29.98 36.82
CA GLU A 63 19.81 -29.64 37.70
C GLU A 63 19.52 -29.87 39.19
N TYR A 64 18.25 -29.87 39.59
CA TYR A 64 17.89 -29.88 41.02
C TYR A 64 16.96 -31.01 41.43
N TYR A 65 16.05 -31.47 40.58
CA TYR A 65 15.09 -32.52 40.96
C TYR A 65 15.67 -33.92 40.76
N CYS A 66 16.38 -34.14 39.65
CA CYS A 66 16.97 -35.44 39.29
C CYS A 66 18.12 -35.86 40.21
N GLU A 67 18.86 -34.90 40.77
CA GLU A 67 20.02 -35.15 41.63
C GLU A 67 19.67 -35.44 43.11
N LEU A 68 18.40 -35.32 43.50
CA LEU A 68 17.96 -35.51 44.89
C LEU A 68 17.46 -36.93 45.15
N ASP A 69 17.87 -37.47 46.30
CA ASP A 69 17.34 -38.71 46.84
C ASP A 69 15.82 -38.63 47.01
N ARG A 70 15.15 -39.79 46.93
CA ARG A 70 13.67 -39.86 47.03
C ARG A 70 13.14 -39.28 48.34
N ASP A 71 13.89 -39.45 49.41
CA ASP A 71 13.49 -39.07 50.76
C ASP A 71 14.00 -37.66 51.15
N ASP A 72 14.67 -36.94 50.25
CA ASP A 72 15.13 -35.57 50.53
C ASP A 72 13.92 -34.60 50.60
N PRO A 73 13.70 -33.90 51.73
CA PRO A 73 12.57 -32.97 51.88
C PRO A 73 12.58 -31.81 50.87
N LYS A 74 13.73 -31.43 50.31
CA LYS A 74 13.84 -30.42 49.25
C LYS A 74 13.18 -30.88 47.95
N ARG A 75 13.10 -32.19 47.72
CA ARG A 75 12.46 -32.77 46.53
C ARG A 75 10.99 -32.39 46.45
N GLU A 76 10.26 -32.43 47.56
CA GLU A 76 8.85 -32.02 47.61
C GLU A 76 8.68 -30.52 47.32
N LEU A 77 9.57 -29.69 47.86
CA LEU A 77 9.57 -28.25 47.61
C LEU A 77 9.82 -27.92 46.13
N ILE A 78 10.80 -28.57 45.51
CA ILE A 78 11.09 -28.42 44.07
C ILE A 78 9.92 -28.92 43.24
N HIS A 79 9.33 -30.07 43.58
CA HIS A 79 8.14 -30.58 42.90
C HIS A 79 6.98 -29.55 42.92
N LYS A 80 6.69 -28.95 44.07
CA LYS A 80 5.68 -27.87 44.20
C LYS A 80 6.00 -26.67 43.31
N LYS A 81 7.28 -26.26 43.23
CA LYS A 81 7.73 -25.18 42.33
C LYS A 81 7.54 -25.54 40.86
N ILE A 82 7.94 -26.74 40.45
CA ILE A 82 7.77 -27.25 39.08
C ILE A 82 6.28 -27.27 38.71
N SER A 83 5.42 -27.80 39.58
CA SER A 83 3.97 -27.82 39.36
C SER A 83 3.39 -26.40 39.19
N LYS A 84 3.79 -25.45 40.05
CA LYS A 84 3.40 -24.04 39.90
C LYS A 84 3.85 -23.44 38.56
N ILE A 85 5.08 -23.71 38.12
CA ILE A 85 5.61 -23.21 36.84
C ILE A 85 4.89 -23.86 35.67
N SER A 86 4.58 -25.16 35.73
CA SER A 86 3.80 -25.85 34.70
C SER A 86 2.41 -25.23 34.53
N ASN A 87 1.74 -24.84 35.62
CA ASN A 87 0.47 -24.12 35.53
C ASN A 87 0.64 -22.73 34.90
N LEU A 88 1.68 -21.98 35.27
CA LEU A 88 1.98 -20.69 34.65
C LEU A 88 2.31 -20.82 33.16
N LEU A 89 3.00 -21.89 32.77
CA LEU A 89 3.34 -22.19 31.39
C LEU A 89 2.07 -22.49 30.59
N LYS A 90 1.19 -23.36 31.10
CA LYS A 90 -0.10 -23.68 30.46
C LYS A 90 -0.94 -22.43 30.21
N ASN A 91 -1.02 -21.53 31.19
CA ASN A 91 -1.75 -20.27 31.04
C ASN A 91 -1.09 -19.35 30.01
N ALA A 92 0.24 -19.24 30.01
CA ALA A 92 0.97 -18.41 29.04
C ALA A 92 0.89 -18.97 27.61
N GLU A 93 0.90 -20.30 27.45
CA GLU A 93 0.68 -20.98 26.17
C GLU A 93 -0.73 -20.68 25.64
N HIS A 94 -1.75 -20.83 26.49
CA HIS A 94 -3.12 -20.47 26.12
C HIS A 94 -3.24 -18.99 25.71
N ASP A 95 -2.67 -18.06 26.49
CA ASP A 95 -2.68 -16.63 26.15
C ASP A 95 -1.95 -16.37 24.81
N ALA A 96 -0.86 -17.09 24.54
CA ALA A 96 -0.12 -16.97 23.28
C ALA A 96 -0.92 -17.51 22.08
N GLU A 97 -1.67 -18.59 22.25
CA GLU A 97 -2.56 -19.14 21.24
C GLU A 97 -3.70 -18.18 20.91
N VAL A 98 -4.33 -17.58 21.93
CA VAL A 98 -5.37 -16.55 21.73
C VAL A 98 -4.81 -15.36 20.96
N LEU A 99 -3.62 -14.86 21.34
CA LEU A 99 -2.96 -13.76 20.64
C LEU A 99 -2.55 -14.12 19.21
N HIS A 100 -2.17 -15.38 18.95
CA HIS A 100 -1.88 -15.86 17.60
C HIS A 100 -3.14 -15.84 16.74
N PHE A 101 -4.25 -16.36 17.26
CA PHE A 101 -5.53 -16.33 16.55
C PHE A 101 -6.01 -14.90 16.25
N GLU A 102 -5.83 -13.97 17.20
CA GLU A 102 -6.08 -12.54 16.94
C GLU A 102 -5.20 -11.98 15.82
N LEU A 103 -3.92 -12.38 15.75
CA LEU A 103 -3.03 -11.99 14.67
C LEU A 103 -3.49 -12.54 13.32
N ASP A 104 -3.90 -13.81 13.26
CA ASP A 104 -4.39 -14.43 12.03
C ASP A 104 -5.62 -13.67 11.47
N ILE A 105 -6.54 -13.25 12.35
CA ILE A 105 -7.70 -12.42 11.97
C ILE A 105 -7.23 -11.05 11.46
N LEU A 106 -6.29 -10.41 12.16
CA LEU A 106 -5.79 -9.08 11.79
C LEU A 106 -5.00 -9.11 10.48
N GLU A 107 -4.24 -10.18 10.21
CA GLU A 107 -3.51 -10.39 8.96
C GLU A 107 -4.48 -10.53 7.78
N ASN A 108 -5.52 -11.34 7.92
CA ASN A 108 -6.55 -11.46 6.89
C ASN A 108 -7.25 -10.10 6.61
N ASN A 109 -7.63 -9.37 7.67
CA ASN A 109 -8.21 -8.04 7.51
C ASN A 109 -7.24 -7.06 6.82
N TYR A 110 -5.96 -7.11 7.19
CA TYR A 110 -4.91 -6.32 6.55
C TYR A 110 -4.81 -6.62 5.05
N GLU A 111 -4.83 -7.90 4.65
CA GLU A 111 -4.81 -8.30 3.24
C GLU A 111 -6.02 -7.78 2.47
N ILE A 112 -7.23 -7.86 3.06
CA ILE A 112 -8.46 -7.34 2.46
C ILE A 112 -8.33 -5.83 2.18
N HIS A 113 -7.88 -5.05 3.18
CA HIS A 113 -7.71 -3.61 3.02
C HIS A 113 -6.60 -3.27 2.03
N TRP A 114 -5.49 -4.01 2.05
CA TRP A 114 -4.40 -3.86 1.08
C TRP A 114 -4.85 -4.11 -0.36
N LEU A 115 -5.69 -5.13 -0.59
CA LEU A 115 -6.27 -5.43 -1.90
C LEU A 115 -7.24 -4.32 -2.35
N GLY A 116 -8.07 -3.81 -1.44
CA GLY A 116 -8.97 -2.68 -1.69
C GLY A 116 -8.19 -1.43 -2.11
N TYR A 117 -7.17 -1.08 -1.32
CA TYR A 117 -6.22 0.00 -1.60
C TYR A 117 -5.57 -0.16 -2.98
N ASN A 118 -4.91 -1.29 -3.26
CA ASN A 118 -4.20 -1.52 -4.53
C ASN A 118 -5.11 -1.46 -5.75
N LYS A 119 -6.34 -1.96 -5.62
CA LYS A 119 -7.33 -1.91 -6.69
C LYS A 119 -7.70 -0.46 -7.01
N LEU A 120 -7.85 0.37 -5.99
CA LEU A 120 -8.21 1.77 -6.16
C LEU A 120 -7.03 2.61 -6.66
N ASP A 121 -5.82 2.35 -6.15
CA ASP A 121 -4.57 2.95 -6.63
C ASP A 121 -4.39 2.72 -8.14
N LYS A 122 -4.44 1.46 -8.57
CA LYS A 122 -4.37 1.10 -10.01
C LYS A 122 -5.45 1.78 -10.84
N LYS A 123 -6.66 1.91 -10.28
CA LYS A 123 -7.76 2.60 -10.95
C LYS A 123 -7.40 4.07 -11.14
N ILE A 124 -6.90 4.74 -10.11
CA ILE A 124 -6.44 6.14 -10.18
C ILE A 124 -5.28 6.30 -11.15
N GLU A 125 -4.26 5.45 -11.07
CA GLU A 125 -3.14 5.46 -12.02
C GLU A 125 -3.61 5.36 -13.47
N SER A 126 -4.62 4.52 -13.74
CA SER A 126 -5.19 4.38 -15.08
C SER A 126 -5.91 5.65 -15.58
N PHE A 127 -6.44 6.47 -14.67
CA PHE A 127 -7.04 7.75 -15.00
C PHE A 127 -5.98 8.82 -15.31
N ILE A 128 -4.84 8.77 -14.63
CA ILE A 128 -3.74 9.75 -14.77
C ILE A 128 -2.83 9.43 -15.97
N SER A 129 -2.66 8.14 -16.29
CA SER A 129 -1.80 7.69 -17.40
C SER A 129 -2.42 8.02 -18.75
N ILE A 130 -1.65 8.59 -19.69
CA ILE A 130 -2.14 8.99 -21.01
C ILE A 130 -2.29 7.74 -21.89
N ASN A 131 -3.50 7.43 -22.30
CA ASN A 131 -3.79 6.28 -23.16
C ASN A 131 -4.96 6.58 -24.11
N GLU A 132 -5.23 5.66 -25.05
CA GLU A 132 -6.29 5.83 -26.04
C GLU A 132 -7.69 5.96 -25.42
N LYS A 133 -7.92 5.45 -24.20
CA LYS A 133 -9.23 5.50 -23.52
C LYS A 133 -9.52 6.86 -22.88
N ASN A 134 -8.49 7.62 -22.49
CA ASN A 134 -8.63 8.93 -21.86
C ASN A 134 -8.09 10.10 -22.70
N SER A 135 -7.66 9.84 -23.93
CA SER A 135 -7.13 10.85 -24.85
C SER A 135 -7.98 10.95 -26.11
N LYS A 136 -8.06 12.15 -26.69
CA LYS A 136 -8.60 12.32 -28.05
C LYS A 136 -7.55 11.86 -29.07
N ILE A 137 -7.89 10.92 -29.94
CA ILE A 137 -6.99 10.51 -31.02
C ILE A 137 -7.04 11.57 -32.14
N ARG A 138 -5.87 12.04 -32.58
CA ARG A 138 -5.72 12.97 -33.70
C ARG A 138 -4.86 12.36 -34.80
N HIS A 139 -5.44 12.30 -35.99
CA HIS A 139 -4.70 12.00 -37.19
C HIS A 139 -4.06 13.27 -37.75
N VAL A 140 -2.79 13.17 -38.13
CA VAL A 140 -2.02 14.29 -38.68
C VAL A 140 -1.31 13.87 -39.96
N THR A 141 -1.17 14.81 -40.88
CA THR A 141 -0.36 14.58 -42.10
C THR A 141 1.11 14.49 -41.74
N LYS A 142 1.92 13.81 -42.56
CA LYS A 142 3.38 13.70 -42.36
C LYS A 142 4.06 15.05 -42.16
N LYS A 143 3.67 16.06 -42.96
CA LYS A 143 4.21 17.43 -42.84
C LYS A 143 3.91 18.04 -41.46
N LYS A 144 2.68 17.88 -40.97
CA LYS A 144 2.27 18.40 -39.66
C LYS A 144 2.89 17.62 -38.50
N ALA A 145 3.04 16.30 -38.64
CA ALA A 145 3.75 15.46 -37.68
C ALA A 145 5.19 15.97 -37.49
N LYS A 146 5.92 16.16 -38.60
CA LYS A 146 7.30 16.66 -38.55
C LYS A 146 7.42 18.02 -37.84
N ILE A 147 6.51 18.96 -38.11
CA ILE A 147 6.48 20.25 -37.41
C ILE A 147 6.31 20.08 -35.90
N ILE A 148 5.45 19.15 -35.46
CA ILE A 148 5.22 18.88 -34.04
C ILE A 148 6.44 18.22 -33.39
N GLU A 149 7.07 17.26 -34.08
CA GLU A 149 8.28 16.58 -33.62
C GLU A 149 9.46 17.56 -33.50
N ASP A 150 9.61 18.46 -34.47
CA ASP A 150 10.68 19.48 -34.52
C ASP A 150 10.49 20.57 -33.45
N ASN A 151 9.25 20.87 -33.04
CA ASN A 151 8.97 21.80 -31.94
C ASN A 151 9.39 21.23 -30.56
N GLY A 152 9.56 19.91 -30.46
CA GLY A 152 10.04 19.23 -29.26
C GLY A 152 9.12 19.29 -28.03
N CYS A 153 9.60 18.73 -26.93
CA CYS A 153 8.93 18.73 -25.63
C CYS A 153 9.38 19.91 -24.77
N SER A 154 8.44 20.73 -24.31
CA SER A 154 8.78 21.88 -23.44
C SER A 154 9.14 21.52 -21.98
N ILE A 155 9.21 20.23 -21.63
CA ILE A 155 9.63 19.77 -20.28
C ILE A 155 11.09 19.33 -20.31
N CYS A 156 11.47 18.44 -21.24
CA CYS A 156 12.84 17.94 -21.34
C CYS A 156 13.66 18.62 -22.45
N LEU A 157 13.04 19.47 -23.27
CA LEU A 157 13.66 20.18 -24.40
C LEU A 157 14.19 19.26 -25.52
N ASP A 158 13.77 17.98 -25.52
CA ASP A 158 14.11 17.00 -26.56
C ASP A 158 13.00 16.84 -27.59
N ASN A 159 13.38 16.34 -28.77
CA ASN A 159 12.45 15.93 -29.81
C ASN A 159 11.98 14.49 -29.58
N HIS A 160 10.69 14.24 -29.80
CA HIS A 160 10.12 12.90 -29.76
C HIS A 160 9.35 12.63 -31.04
N LYS A 161 9.21 11.34 -31.38
CA LYS A 161 8.31 10.89 -32.44
C LYS A 161 6.87 11.29 -32.12
N ILE A 162 6.06 11.52 -33.15
CA ILE A 162 4.69 12.00 -33.05
C ILE A 162 3.81 11.09 -32.19
N THR A 163 4.04 9.77 -32.21
CA THR A 163 3.34 8.78 -31.37
C THR A 163 3.70 8.89 -29.89
N GLY A 164 4.84 9.51 -29.57
CA GLY A 164 5.30 9.84 -28.24
C GLY A 164 4.98 11.28 -27.82
N MET A 165 4.17 12.01 -28.59
CA MET A 165 3.78 13.39 -28.29
C MET A 165 2.33 13.45 -27.77
N VAL A 166 2.08 14.41 -26.89
CA VAL A 166 0.75 14.71 -26.36
C VAL A 166 0.51 16.21 -26.38
N THR A 167 -0.69 16.62 -26.81
CA THR A 167 -1.08 18.03 -26.84
C THR A 167 -2.26 18.28 -25.92
N THR A 168 -2.09 19.21 -25.00
CA THR A 168 -3.13 19.65 -24.08
C THR A 168 -4.19 20.50 -24.78
N SER A 169 -5.37 20.63 -24.17
CA SER A 169 -6.48 21.44 -24.69
C SER A 169 -6.13 22.92 -24.89
N CYS A 170 -5.12 23.41 -24.15
CA CYS A 170 -4.61 24.77 -24.29
C CYS A 170 -3.58 24.94 -25.42
N GLY A 171 -3.31 23.89 -26.20
CA GLY A 171 -2.45 23.92 -27.39
C GLY A 171 -0.99 23.57 -27.15
N HIS A 172 -0.56 23.44 -25.88
CA HIS A 172 0.82 23.10 -25.55
C HIS A 172 1.11 21.61 -25.74
N THR A 173 2.29 21.30 -26.28
CA THR A 173 2.71 19.95 -26.64
C THR A 173 3.90 19.50 -25.79
N PHE A 174 3.90 18.24 -25.41
CA PHE A 174 4.90 17.63 -24.55
C PHE A 174 5.20 16.20 -25.04
N GLY A 175 6.38 15.69 -24.70
CA GLY A 175 6.63 14.25 -24.71
C GLY A 175 5.67 13.57 -23.74
N LYS A 176 5.00 12.52 -24.20
CA LYS A 176 3.98 11.78 -23.47
C LYS A 176 4.49 11.33 -22.10
N SER A 177 5.66 10.71 -22.06
CA SER A 177 6.30 10.23 -20.82
C SER A 177 6.64 11.37 -19.86
N CYS A 178 7.11 12.50 -20.38
CA CYS A 178 7.46 13.68 -19.58
C CYS A 178 6.21 14.27 -18.94
N PHE A 179 5.14 14.43 -19.71
CA PHE A 179 3.87 14.92 -19.20
C PHE A 179 3.25 13.96 -18.18
N GLU A 180 3.21 12.65 -18.45
CA GLU A 180 2.72 11.64 -17.49
C GLU A 180 3.47 11.71 -16.15
N LYS A 181 4.81 11.82 -16.17
CA LYS A 181 5.62 11.98 -14.95
C LYS A 181 5.22 13.23 -14.18
N THR A 182 5.04 14.37 -14.85
CA THR A 182 4.59 15.61 -14.20
C THR A 182 3.19 15.49 -13.62
N MET A 183 2.27 14.80 -14.31
CA MET A 183 0.90 14.57 -13.81
C MET A 183 0.91 13.67 -12.57
N LYS A 184 1.70 12.58 -12.61
CA LYS A 184 1.89 11.67 -11.46
C LYS A 184 2.50 12.39 -10.27
N PHE A 185 3.58 13.14 -10.48
CA PHE A 185 4.22 13.91 -9.41
C PHE A 185 3.23 14.89 -8.76
N ASN A 186 2.52 15.69 -9.56
CA ASN A 186 1.52 16.62 -9.02
C ASN A 186 0.39 15.90 -8.29
N TYR A 187 0.01 14.70 -8.72
CA TYR A 187 -0.99 13.90 -8.03
C TYR A 187 -0.49 13.45 -6.65
N TYR A 188 0.69 12.82 -6.57
CA TYR A 188 1.22 12.30 -5.31
C TYR A 188 1.54 13.39 -4.29
N GLU A 189 1.93 14.58 -4.75
CA GLU A 189 2.19 15.75 -3.90
C GLU A 189 0.93 16.57 -3.56
N ASN A 190 -0.27 16.06 -3.86
CA ASN A 190 -1.54 16.78 -3.66
C ASN A 190 -1.60 18.17 -4.33
N ASN A 191 -0.88 18.33 -5.43
CA ASN A 191 -0.84 19.56 -6.21
C ASN A 191 -1.94 19.59 -7.28
N THR A 192 -2.26 20.80 -7.73
CA THR A 192 -3.23 20.97 -8.82
C THR A 192 -2.65 20.43 -10.12
N ILE A 193 -3.29 19.41 -10.69
CA ILE A 193 -2.93 18.89 -12.00
C ILE A 193 -3.34 19.90 -13.08
N CYS A 194 -2.35 20.55 -13.70
CA CYS A 194 -2.54 21.59 -14.71
C CYS A 194 -1.48 21.51 -15.83
N CYS A 195 -1.66 22.27 -16.91
CA CYS A 195 -0.64 22.36 -17.96
C CYS A 195 0.68 22.94 -17.39
N PRO A 196 1.84 22.27 -17.57
CA PRO A 196 3.12 22.75 -17.05
C PRO A 196 3.52 24.15 -17.54
N LEU A 197 3.12 24.53 -18.75
CA LEU A 197 3.49 25.83 -19.34
C LEU A 197 2.58 26.97 -18.90
N CYS A 198 1.26 26.80 -19.03
CA CYS A 198 0.32 27.90 -18.82
C CYS A 198 -0.58 27.74 -17.58
N ARG A 199 -0.40 26.66 -16.81
CA ARG A 199 -1.13 26.35 -15.58
C ARG A 199 -2.66 26.28 -15.72
N LYS A 200 -3.19 26.21 -16.95
CA LYS A 200 -4.62 25.94 -17.19
C LYS A 200 -4.97 24.55 -16.68
N ASN A 201 -6.02 24.47 -15.86
CA ASN A 201 -6.55 23.26 -15.23
C ASN A 201 -7.54 22.47 -16.13
N ASN A 202 -7.69 22.87 -17.41
CA ASN A 202 -8.47 22.11 -18.38
C ASN A 202 -7.62 21.03 -19.06
N LEU A 203 -7.45 19.90 -18.41
CA LEU A 203 -6.66 18.81 -18.97
C LEU A 203 -7.54 17.82 -19.73
N GLU A 204 -7.91 18.22 -20.93
CA GLU A 204 -8.12 17.27 -22.03
C GLU A 204 -6.82 17.21 -22.82
N PHE A 205 -6.45 16.03 -23.28
CA PHE A 205 -5.25 15.86 -24.10
C PHE A 205 -5.54 15.00 -25.31
N ALA A 206 -4.77 15.26 -26.37
CA ALA A 206 -4.82 14.53 -27.61
C ALA A 206 -3.50 13.81 -27.84
N ILE A 207 -3.60 12.56 -28.31
CA ILE A 207 -2.47 11.75 -28.77
C ILE A 207 -2.58 11.54 -30.28
N TYR A 208 -1.46 11.24 -30.91
CA TYR A 208 -1.37 11.17 -32.36
C TYR A 208 -1.26 9.73 -32.87
N ARG A 209 -1.89 9.49 -34.02
CA ARG A 209 -1.86 8.22 -34.74
C ARG A 209 -1.76 8.42 -36.24
#